data_AF-A0A2E5IPK2-F1
#
_entry.id   AF-A0A2E5IPK2-F1
#
_cell.length_a   1.000
_cell.length_b   1.000
_cell.length_c   1.000
_cell.angle_alpha   90.00
_cell.angle_beta   90.00
_cell.angle_gamma   90.00
#
_symmetry.space_group_name_H-M   'P 1'
#
loop_
_entity.id
_entity.type
_entity.pdbx_description
1 polymer ?
#
loop_
_entity_poly.entity_id
_entity_poly.type
_entity_poly.pdbx_seq_one_letter_code
_entity_poly.pdbx_strand_id
1 'polypeptide(L)'
;MIMTDITLAIVGATGLVGKEILAILEERQFPVKNLVLLASKRSADTVLSFNGSSIKVQELTQDSFHNVDISLFSAGSSISEKFAPIAAKAGAVVVDNTSFFRMDPSVPLVVPEVNKHALKNHNGIIANPNCSTAQLVMALKPIHDYATIKRLVISTYQSVSGAGKEAMLELENHSRYLIQGKVADPKEFSHHMPFN
;
A
#
# COMPACT_ATOMS: atom_id res chain seq x y z
N MET A 1 9.18 -19.82 -20.12
CA MET A 1 8.82 -20.22 -18.74
C MET A 1 9.75 -19.50 -17.80
N ILE A 2 9.29 -18.47 -17.08
CA ILE A 2 10.03 -17.97 -15.91
C ILE A 2 9.39 -18.67 -14.72
N MET A 3 9.84 -19.90 -14.44
CA MET A 3 9.55 -20.57 -13.17
C MET A 3 10.58 -20.05 -12.16
N THR A 4 10.30 -18.91 -11.56
CA THR A 4 10.87 -18.57 -10.27
C THR A 4 9.71 -18.52 -9.31
N ASP A 5 9.62 -19.56 -8.49
CA ASP A 5 8.65 -19.71 -7.42
C ASP A 5 8.91 -18.63 -6.35
N ILE A 6 8.16 -17.52 -6.38
CA ILE A 6 8.38 -16.37 -5.49
C ILE A 6 7.75 -16.64 -4.12
N THR A 7 8.52 -16.45 -3.04
CA THR A 7 8.01 -16.28 -1.69
C THR A 7 7.71 -14.81 -1.43
N LEU A 8 6.42 -14.50 -1.29
CA LEU A 8 5.91 -13.14 -1.14
C LEU A 8 5.41 -12.91 0.28
N ALA A 9 5.80 -11.80 0.91
CA ALA A 9 5.22 -11.34 2.17
C ALA A 9 4.37 -10.09 1.97
N ILE A 10 3.24 -10.00 2.67
CA ILE A 10 2.41 -8.78 2.72
C ILE A 10 2.36 -8.29 4.16
N VAL A 11 2.96 -7.13 4.41
CA VAL A 11 2.94 -6.45 5.71
C VAL A 11 1.78 -5.47 5.77
N GLY A 12 0.87 -5.67 6.72
CA GLY A 12 -0.41 -4.96 6.78
C GLY A 12 -1.53 -5.69 6.03
N ALA A 13 -1.45 -7.03 5.93
CA ALA A 13 -2.38 -7.85 5.16
C ALA A 13 -3.86 -7.68 5.53
N THR A 14 -4.16 -7.33 6.78
CA THR A 14 -5.55 -7.14 7.25
C THR A 14 -6.13 -5.74 6.98
N GLY A 15 -5.29 -4.79 6.57
CA GLY A 15 -5.72 -3.44 6.18
C GLY A 15 -6.43 -3.41 4.82
N LEU A 16 -7.04 -2.27 4.48
CA LEU A 16 -7.74 -2.10 3.20
C LEU A 16 -6.83 -2.39 2.01
N VAL A 17 -5.66 -1.76 1.97
CA VAL A 17 -4.70 -1.96 0.87
C VAL A 17 -4.12 -3.37 0.87
N GLY A 18 -3.86 -3.97 2.04
CA GLY A 18 -3.36 -5.35 2.11
C GLY A 18 -4.33 -6.37 1.49
N LYS A 19 -5.63 -6.18 1.72
CA LYS A 19 -6.69 -6.98 1.08
C LYS A 19 -6.78 -6.72 -0.43
N GLU A 20 -6.62 -5.48 -0.85
CA GLU A 20 -6.61 -5.13 -2.28
C GLU A 20 -5.40 -5.74 -3.00
N ILE A 21 -4.22 -5.72 -2.37
CA ILE A 21 -3.02 -6.40 -2.88
C ILE A 21 -3.31 -7.89 -3.09
N LEU A 22 -3.96 -8.56 -2.13
CA LEU A 22 -4.33 -9.97 -2.27
C LEU A 22 -5.25 -10.20 -3.47
N ALA A 23 -6.32 -9.41 -3.59
CA ALA A 23 -7.26 -9.52 -4.70
C ALA A 23 -6.57 -9.31 -6.06
N ILE A 24 -5.71 -8.30 -6.18
CA ILE A 24 -4.96 -8.02 -7.42
C ILE A 24 -3.97 -9.15 -7.74
N LEU A 25 -3.31 -9.74 -6.74
CA LEU A 25 -2.42 -10.88 -6.96
C LEU A 25 -3.16 -12.10 -7.50
N GLU A 26 -4.37 -12.38 -6.99
CA GLU A 26 -5.25 -13.44 -7.50
C GLU A 26 -5.71 -13.14 -8.93
N GLU A 27 -6.26 -11.94 -9.16
CA GLU A 27 -6.78 -11.50 -10.47
C GLU A 27 -5.71 -11.58 -11.55
N ARG A 28 -4.49 -11.15 -11.21
CA ARG A 28 -3.35 -11.14 -12.14
C ARG A 28 -2.63 -12.48 -12.23
N GLN A 29 -3.08 -13.49 -11.48
CA GLN A 29 -2.44 -14.81 -11.39
C GLN A 29 -0.93 -14.69 -11.12
N PHE A 30 -0.56 -13.81 -10.19
CA PHE A 30 0.84 -13.56 -9.89
C PHE A 30 1.50 -14.86 -9.40
N PRO A 31 2.72 -15.22 -9.87
CA PRO A 31 3.34 -16.51 -9.59
C PRO A 31 3.90 -16.58 -8.17
N VAL A 32 3.01 -16.69 -7.17
CA VAL A 32 3.36 -16.87 -5.76
C VAL A 32 3.44 -18.36 -5.43
N LYS A 33 4.59 -18.82 -4.95
CA LYS A 33 4.77 -20.18 -4.43
C LYS A 33 4.39 -20.27 -2.96
N ASN A 34 4.87 -19.32 -2.17
CA ASN A 34 4.58 -19.20 -0.74
C ASN A 34 4.13 -17.78 -0.45
N LEU A 35 3.02 -17.64 0.28
CA LEU A 35 2.48 -16.35 0.68
C LEU A 35 2.49 -16.22 2.21
N VAL A 36 3.17 -15.20 2.71
CA VAL A 36 3.27 -14.88 4.14
C VAL A 36 2.47 -13.63 4.43
N LEU A 37 1.41 -13.75 5.23
CA LEU A 37 0.55 -12.63 5.61
C LEU A 37 0.95 -12.12 6.99
N LEU A 38 1.35 -10.86 7.08
CA LEU A 38 1.87 -10.25 8.30
C LEU A 38 1.01 -9.08 8.74
N ALA A 39 0.70 -9.00 10.02
CA ALA A 39 -0.03 -7.89 10.63
C ALA A 39 0.43 -7.64 12.07
N SER A 40 -0.20 -6.68 12.75
CA SER A 40 0.04 -6.48 14.18
C SER A 40 -0.44 -7.67 15.00
N LYS A 41 0.08 -7.81 16.23
CA LYS A 41 -0.35 -8.84 17.18
C LYS A 41 -1.87 -8.94 17.35
N ARG A 42 -2.56 -7.80 17.37
CA ARG A 42 -4.04 -7.73 17.48
C ARG A 42 -4.75 -8.44 16.32
N SER A 43 -4.12 -8.47 15.15
CA SER A 43 -4.67 -9.05 13.92
C SER A 43 -4.07 -10.40 13.57
N ALA A 44 -3.11 -10.91 14.36
CA ALA A 44 -2.61 -12.27 14.22
C ALA A 44 -3.75 -13.28 14.36
N ASP A 45 -3.59 -14.45 13.74
CA ASP A 45 -4.56 -15.53 13.66
C ASP A 45 -5.82 -15.24 12.81
N THR A 46 -6.00 -14.03 12.29
CA THR A 46 -7.00 -13.76 11.24
C THR A 46 -6.74 -14.69 10.04
N VAL A 47 -7.79 -15.24 9.44
CA VAL A 47 -7.67 -16.07 8.24
C VAL A 47 -8.13 -15.26 7.03
N LEU A 48 -7.30 -15.18 5.99
CA LEU A 48 -7.63 -14.58 4.70
C LEU A 48 -7.59 -15.66 3.61
N SER A 49 -8.41 -15.50 2.58
CA SER A 49 -8.42 -16.40 1.42
C SER A 49 -7.43 -15.91 0.37
N PHE A 50 -6.73 -16.86 -0.28
CA PHE A 50 -5.90 -16.62 -1.46
C PHE A 50 -5.90 -17.86 -2.36
N ASN A 51 -6.28 -17.72 -3.63
CA ASN A 51 -6.42 -18.78 -4.63
C ASN A 51 -7.19 -20.01 -4.09
N GLY A 52 -8.32 -19.76 -3.42
CA GLY A 52 -9.17 -20.79 -2.81
C GLY A 52 -8.58 -21.47 -1.57
N SER A 53 -7.41 -21.04 -1.10
CA SER A 53 -6.76 -21.54 0.11
C SER A 53 -6.92 -20.57 1.27
N SER A 54 -7.11 -21.11 2.47
CA SER A 54 -7.15 -20.32 3.72
C SER A 54 -5.74 -20.11 4.27
N ILE A 55 -5.31 -18.86 4.38
CA ILE A 55 -3.98 -18.48 4.88
C ILE A 55 -4.13 -17.74 6.20
N LYS A 56 -3.41 -18.21 7.21
CA LYS A 56 -3.39 -17.61 8.54
C LYS A 56 -2.42 -16.41 8.57
N VAL A 57 -2.91 -15.28 9.06
CA VAL A 57 -2.11 -14.08 9.30
C VAL A 57 -1.22 -14.30 10.53
N GLN A 58 0.06 -14.01 10.39
CA GLN A 58 1.07 -14.11 11.43
C GLN A 58 1.38 -12.72 12.02
N GLU A 59 1.85 -12.70 13.26
CA GLU A 59 2.37 -11.47 13.86
C GLU A 59 3.65 -11.03 13.14
N LEU A 60 3.74 -9.75 12.81
CA LEU A 60 4.95 -9.13 12.28
C LEU A 60 6.02 -9.03 13.38
N THR A 61 7.12 -9.77 13.18
CA THR A 61 8.31 -9.76 14.04
C THR A 61 9.56 -9.52 13.20
N GLN A 62 10.73 -9.43 13.85
CA GLN A 62 11.99 -9.22 13.13
C GLN A 62 12.39 -10.43 12.29
N ASP A 63 11.94 -11.63 12.67
CA ASP A 63 12.26 -12.89 12.01
C ASP A 63 11.27 -13.24 10.89
N SER A 64 10.24 -12.41 10.67
CA SER A 64 9.18 -12.68 9.68
C SER A 64 9.64 -12.73 8.22
N PHE A 65 10.86 -12.28 7.92
CA PHE A 65 11.36 -12.11 6.55
C PHE A 65 12.34 -13.19 6.09
N HIS A 66 12.51 -14.25 6.88
CA HIS A 66 13.36 -15.37 6.50
C HIS A 66 12.82 -16.06 5.23
N ASN A 67 13.68 -16.26 4.22
CA ASN A 67 13.35 -16.83 2.90
C ASN A 67 12.24 -16.07 2.13
N VAL A 68 12.05 -14.78 2.40
CA VAL A 68 11.13 -13.92 1.62
C VAL A 68 11.91 -13.26 0.48
N ASP A 69 11.41 -13.41 -0.75
CA ASP A 69 12.02 -12.80 -1.94
C ASP A 69 11.52 -11.36 -2.14
N ILE A 70 10.22 -11.15 -1.96
CA ILE A 70 9.57 -9.85 -2.12
C ILE A 70 8.67 -9.58 -0.92
N SER A 71 8.69 -8.35 -0.40
CA SER A 71 7.77 -7.93 0.65
C SER A 71 7.03 -6.65 0.29
N LEU A 72 5.70 -6.71 0.29
CA LEU A 72 4.81 -5.59 0.00
C LEU A 72 4.35 -4.97 1.32
N PHE A 73 4.72 -3.72 1.57
CA PHE A 73 4.42 -3.04 2.83
C PHE A 73 3.27 -2.06 2.66
N SER A 74 2.28 -2.16 3.54
CA SER A 74 1.18 -1.20 3.64
C SER A 74 0.61 -1.14 5.07
N ALA A 75 1.51 -0.96 6.06
CA ALA A 75 1.17 -0.98 7.49
C ALA A 75 1.43 0.36 8.22
N GLY A 76 1.72 1.44 7.48
CA GLY A 76 1.99 2.77 8.02
C GLY A 76 3.48 3.07 8.23
N SER A 77 3.84 4.35 8.19
CA SER A 77 5.23 4.80 8.06
C SER A 77 6.16 4.35 9.20
N SER A 78 5.67 4.30 10.44
CA SER A 78 6.47 3.82 11.59
C SER A 78 6.78 2.32 11.52
N ILE A 79 5.90 1.53 10.91
CA ILE A 79 6.15 0.10 10.65
C ILE A 79 7.18 -0.06 9.55
N SER A 80 7.08 0.72 8.47
CA SER A 80 8.05 0.70 7.38
C SER A 80 9.44 1.16 7.82
N GLU A 81 9.53 2.23 8.61
CA GLU A 81 10.77 2.70 9.23
C GLU A 81 11.50 1.56 9.97
N LYS A 82 10.76 0.81 10.79
CA LYS A 82 11.33 -0.25 11.60
C LYS A 82 11.65 -1.51 10.80
N PHE A 83 10.71 -1.98 9.97
CA PHE A 83 10.75 -3.34 9.43
C PHE A 83 11.21 -3.42 7.97
N ALA A 84 11.09 -2.36 7.16
CA ALA A 84 11.59 -2.41 5.78
C ALA A 84 13.11 -2.62 5.72
N PRO A 85 13.95 -1.95 6.54
CA PRO A 85 15.39 -2.22 6.57
C PRO A 85 15.72 -3.64 7.06
N ILE A 86 14.91 -4.18 7.97
CA ILE A 86 15.06 -5.56 8.48
C ILE A 86 14.77 -6.57 7.36
N ALA A 87 13.68 -6.38 6.63
CA ALA A 87 13.31 -7.21 5.50
C ALA A 87 14.38 -7.16 4.39
N ALA A 88 14.84 -5.95 4.04
CA ALA A 88 15.91 -5.77 3.06
C ALA A 88 17.22 -6.46 3.48
N LYS A 89 17.60 -6.34 4.76
CA LYS A 89 18.78 -7.02 5.32
C LYS A 89 18.64 -8.54 5.33
N ALA A 90 17.42 -9.07 5.45
CA ALA A 90 17.12 -10.50 5.36
C ALA A 90 17.13 -11.04 3.91
N GLY A 91 17.30 -10.16 2.91
CA GLY A 91 17.41 -10.52 1.50
C GLY A 91 16.16 -10.22 0.65
N ALA A 92 15.07 -9.76 1.27
CA ALA A 92 13.85 -9.43 0.55
C ALA A 92 13.97 -8.11 -0.21
N VAL A 93 13.37 -8.00 -1.39
CA VAL A 93 13.10 -6.71 -2.02
C VAL A 93 11.79 -6.15 -1.46
N VAL A 94 11.88 -5.00 -0.78
CA VAL A 94 10.73 -4.31 -0.19
C VAL A 94 10.13 -3.33 -1.18
N VAL A 95 8.81 -3.41 -1.38
CA VAL A 95 8.02 -2.37 -2.06
C VAL A 95 7.13 -1.72 -1.01
N ASP A 96 7.44 -0.47 -0.66
CA ASP A 96 6.83 0.24 0.46
C ASP A 96 5.74 1.23 0.02
N ASN A 97 4.49 0.96 0.37
CA ASN A 97 3.34 1.84 0.12
C ASN A 97 3.08 2.85 1.24
N THR A 98 4.11 3.24 1.98
CA THR A 98 4.02 4.33 2.96
C THR A 98 4.72 5.58 2.45
N SER A 99 4.61 6.67 3.21
CA SER A 99 5.32 7.90 2.88
C SER A 99 6.79 7.89 3.30
N PHE A 100 7.21 6.94 4.14
CA PHE A 100 8.47 7.03 4.89
C PHE A 100 9.70 7.20 3.98
N PHE A 101 9.86 6.32 2.98
CA PHE A 101 11.03 6.33 2.11
C PHE A 101 10.89 7.18 0.85
N ARG A 102 9.74 7.85 0.62
CA ARG A 102 9.47 8.52 -0.67
C ARG A 102 10.43 9.67 -0.99
N MET A 103 11.00 10.29 0.04
CA MET A 103 11.92 11.42 -0.09
C MET A 103 13.38 11.02 0.18
N ASP A 104 13.65 9.75 0.47
CA ASP A 104 15.01 9.26 0.68
C ASP A 104 15.75 9.20 -0.67
N PRO A 105 16.87 9.92 -0.85
CA PRO A 105 17.59 9.95 -2.13
C PRO A 105 18.21 8.60 -2.52
N SER A 106 18.36 7.67 -1.57
CA SER A 106 18.89 6.33 -1.79
C SER A 106 17.81 5.29 -2.16
N VAL A 107 16.53 5.66 -2.07
CA VAL A 107 15.39 4.78 -2.37
C VAL A 107 14.67 5.27 -3.63
N PRO A 108 14.56 4.44 -4.69
CA PRO A 108 13.85 4.85 -5.88
C PRO A 108 12.33 4.93 -5.62
N LEU A 109 11.73 6.05 -6.00
CA LEU A 109 10.28 6.26 -6.06
C LEU A 109 9.75 5.90 -7.45
N VAL A 110 8.97 4.83 -7.57
CA VAL A 110 8.71 4.21 -8.89
C VAL A 110 7.22 4.17 -9.25
N VAL A 111 6.91 4.63 -10.46
CA VAL A 111 5.71 4.24 -11.23
C VAL A 111 6.21 3.47 -12.46
N PRO A 112 5.89 2.17 -12.63
CA PRO A 112 6.48 1.33 -13.67
C PRO A 112 6.37 1.92 -15.09
N GLU A 113 5.23 2.50 -15.43
CA GLU A 113 4.94 3.10 -16.74
C GLU A 113 5.72 4.40 -16.99
N VAL A 114 6.25 5.03 -15.93
CA VAL A 114 6.90 6.35 -15.99
C VAL A 114 8.41 6.22 -15.90
N ASN A 115 8.92 5.49 -14.91
CA ASN A 115 10.34 5.46 -14.57
C ASN A 115 10.84 4.07 -14.12
N LYS A 116 10.36 2.96 -14.71
CA LYS A 116 10.84 1.60 -14.41
C LYS A 116 12.37 1.41 -14.38
N HIS A 117 13.12 2.22 -15.13
CA HIS A 117 14.58 2.16 -15.14
C HIS A 117 15.21 2.44 -13.77
N ALA A 118 14.52 3.21 -12.91
CA ALA A 118 14.97 3.52 -11.55
C ALA A 118 15.04 2.28 -10.65
N LEU A 119 14.30 1.20 -10.97
CA LEU A 119 14.38 -0.07 -10.24
C LEU A 119 15.80 -0.63 -10.21
N LYS A 120 16.62 -0.38 -11.23
CA LYS A 120 18.01 -0.88 -11.28
C LYS A 120 18.91 -0.33 -10.16
N ASN A 121 18.50 0.77 -9.53
CA ASN A 121 19.29 1.47 -8.52
C ASN A 121 18.78 1.22 -7.10
N HIS A 122 17.83 0.29 -6.89
CA HIS A 122 17.35 -0.01 -5.56
C HIS A 122 18.42 -0.72 -4.71
N ASN A 123 18.43 -0.45 -3.41
CA ASN A 123 19.29 -1.15 -2.45
C ASN A 123 18.46 -2.05 -1.51
N GLY A 124 17.47 -2.75 -2.07
CA GLY A 124 16.57 -3.64 -1.34
C GLY A 124 15.25 -2.99 -0.91
N ILE A 125 15.10 -1.67 -1.04
CA ILE A 125 13.85 -0.95 -0.78
C ILE A 125 13.49 -0.13 -2.01
N ILE A 126 12.21 -0.15 -2.38
CA ILE A 126 11.58 0.63 -3.44
C ILE A 126 10.38 1.33 -2.81
N ALA A 127 10.25 2.64 -3.02
CA ALA A 127 9.10 3.39 -2.53
C ALA A 127 7.97 3.41 -3.58
N ASN A 128 6.76 3.11 -3.15
CA ASN A 128 5.54 3.31 -3.93
C ASN A 128 5.00 4.74 -3.69
N PRO A 129 4.67 5.49 -4.75
CA PRO A 129 4.27 6.88 -4.65
C PRO A 129 2.92 7.09 -3.96
N ASN A 130 2.64 8.37 -3.67
CA ASN A 130 1.31 8.78 -3.23
C ASN A 130 0.27 8.44 -4.32
N CYS A 131 -0.90 7.95 -3.92
CA CYS A 131 -1.97 7.52 -4.82
C CYS A 131 -2.38 8.60 -5.84
N SER A 132 -2.58 9.84 -5.39
CA SER A 132 -2.94 10.98 -6.26
C SER A 132 -1.82 11.30 -7.25
N THR A 133 -0.56 11.10 -6.86
CA THR A 133 0.58 11.30 -7.75
C THR A 133 0.69 10.19 -8.77
N ALA A 134 0.54 8.92 -8.37
CA ALA A 134 0.69 7.75 -9.23
C ALA A 134 -0.24 7.84 -10.45
N GLN A 135 -1.54 8.05 -10.22
CA GLN A 135 -2.53 8.19 -11.29
C GLN A 135 -2.24 9.40 -12.19
N LEU A 136 -1.78 10.51 -11.59
CA LEU A 136 -1.51 11.75 -12.31
C LEU A 136 -0.33 11.57 -13.25
N VAL A 137 0.80 11.05 -12.77
CA VAL A 137 2.01 10.92 -13.59
C VAL A 137 1.85 9.88 -14.69
N MET A 138 1.03 8.85 -14.50
CA MET A 138 0.66 7.92 -15.58
C MET A 138 -0.03 8.65 -16.73
N ALA A 139 -1.01 9.51 -16.43
CA ALA A 139 -1.71 10.31 -17.45
C ALA A 139 -0.80 11.37 -18.08
N LEU A 140 0.08 11.98 -17.30
CA LEU A 140 0.94 13.07 -17.76
C LEU A 140 2.19 12.62 -18.52
N LYS A 141 2.71 11.42 -18.25
CA LYS A 141 3.96 10.94 -18.87
C LYS A 141 3.98 11.03 -20.40
N PRO A 142 2.99 10.51 -21.14
CA PRO A 142 3.01 10.61 -22.60
C PRO A 142 2.94 12.07 -23.09
N ILE A 143 2.21 12.93 -22.37
CA ILE A 143 2.13 14.37 -22.69
C ILE A 143 3.48 15.03 -22.46
N HIS A 144 4.13 14.75 -21.33
CA HIS A 144 5.42 15.31 -20.96
C HIS A 144 6.53 14.91 -21.93
N ASP A 145 6.51 13.68 -22.43
CA ASP A 145 7.48 13.17 -23.40
C ASP A 145 7.33 13.85 -24.77
N TYR A 146 6.08 14.11 -25.19
CA TYR A 146 5.79 14.80 -26.45
C TYR A 146 6.06 16.30 -26.35
N ALA A 147 5.60 16.92 -25.26
CA ALA A 147 5.75 18.34 -24.98
C ALA A 147 6.03 18.54 -23.49
N THR A 148 7.28 18.87 -23.17
CA THR A 148 7.76 19.03 -21.79
C THR A 148 6.86 20.00 -21.01
N ILE A 149 6.11 19.43 -20.06
CA ILE A 149 5.26 20.16 -19.14
C ILE A 149 6.13 21.05 -18.25
N LYS A 150 5.84 22.35 -18.21
CA LYS A 150 6.56 23.33 -17.37
C LYS A 150 5.81 23.73 -16.10
N ARG A 151 4.50 23.54 -16.07
CA ARG A 151 3.64 23.94 -14.94
C ARG A 151 2.41 23.03 -14.89
N LEU A 152 2.04 22.65 -13.68
CA LEU A 152 0.78 21.97 -13.38
C LEU A 152 -0.02 22.83 -12.41
N VAL A 153 -1.34 22.84 -12.59
CA VAL A 153 -2.32 23.38 -11.62
C VAL A 153 -3.32 22.26 -11.39
N ILE A 154 -3.41 21.78 -10.15
CA ILE A 154 -4.12 20.55 -9.81
C ILE A 154 -5.05 20.83 -8.65
N SER A 155 -6.31 20.43 -8.79
CA SER A 155 -7.30 20.36 -7.71
C SER A 155 -7.69 18.90 -7.54
N THR A 156 -7.57 18.39 -6.31
CA THR A 156 -7.85 16.97 -6.01
C THR A 156 -9.19 16.82 -5.32
N TYR A 157 -9.92 15.78 -5.68
CA TYR A 157 -11.19 15.38 -5.06
C TYR A 157 -10.99 13.98 -4.48
N GLN A 158 -10.44 13.91 -3.27
CA GLN A 158 -10.00 12.66 -2.67
C GLN A 158 -11.12 12.04 -1.83
N SER A 159 -11.34 10.74 -1.99
CA SER A 159 -12.29 9.98 -1.17
C SER A 159 -11.76 9.74 0.25
N VAL A 160 -12.68 9.53 1.19
CA VAL A 160 -12.36 9.21 2.60
C VAL A 160 -11.60 7.90 2.77
N SER A 161 -11.65 6.99 1.79
CA SER A 161 -10.89 5.73 1.81
C SER A 161 -9.37 5.94 1.89
N GLY A 162 -8.86 7.10 1.45
CA GLY A 162 -7.45 7.46 1.61
C GLY A 162 -7.03 7.63 3.08
N ALA A 163 -7.97 7.92 3.97
CA ALA A 163 -7.74 7.98 5.42
C ALA A 163 -8.00 6.63 6.13
N GLY A 164 -8.34 5.58 5.38
CA GLY A 164 -8.47 4.22 5.89
C GLY A 164 -9.89 3.83 6.30
N LYS A 165 -10.00 2.66 6.94
CA LYS A 165 -11.29 2.01 7.22
C LYS A 165 -12.16 2.80 8.20
N GLU A 166 -11.57 3.32 9.27
CA GLU A 166 -12.32 4.07 10.29
C GLU A 166 -12.90 5.35 9.70
N ALA A 167 -12.16 6.05 8.83
CA ALA A 167 -12.67 7.21 8.10
C ALA A 167 -13.84 6.89 7.16
N MET A 168 -13.83 5.71 6.50
CA MET A 168 -14.97 5.25 5.71
C MET A 168 -16.20 4.98 6.59
N LEU A 169 -16.01 4.32 7.73
CA LEU A 169 -17.06 4.06 8.70
C LEU A 169 -17.61 5.36 9.32
N GLU A 170 -16.74 6.34 9.58
CA GLU A 170 -17.13 7.66 10.06
C GLU A 170 -18.06 8.35 9.05
N LEU A 171 -17.65 8.42 7.77
CA LEU A 171 -18.48 9.01 6.73
C LEU A 171 -19.85 8.32 6.64
N GLU A 172 -19.87 6.98 6.64
CA GLU A 172 -21.10 6.19 6.56
C GLU A 172 -22.02 6.46 7.74
N ASN A 173 -21.50 6.35 8.97
CA ASN A 173 -22.27 6.53 10.19
C ASN A 173 -22.76 7.97 10.33
N HIS A 174 -21.90 8.95 10.11
CA HIS A 174 -22.26 10.36 10.25
C HIS A 174 -23.28 10.78 9.18
N SER A 175 -23.21 10.22 7.97
CA SER A 175 -24.25 10.43 6.94
C SER A 175 -25.61 9.91 7.40
N ARG A 176 -25.67 8.70 8.00
CA ARG A 176 -26.90 8.13 8.55
C ARG A 176 -27.44 8.96 9.72
N TYR A 177 -26.57 9.45 10.59
CA TYR A 177 -26.97 10.31 11.70
C TYR A 177 -27.60 11.60 11.21
N LEU A 178 -27.00 12.25 10.21
CA LEU A 178 -27.52 13.51 9.70
C LEU A 178 -28.92 13.35 9.07
N ILE A 179 -29.15 12.26 8.33
CA ILE A 179 -30.46 11.94 7.76
C ILE A 179 -31.53 11.74 8.86
N GLN A 180 -31.12 11.29 10.05
CA GLN A 180 -31.99 11.12 11.22
C GLN A 180 -32.10 12.39 12.08
N GLY A 181 -31.54 13.52 11.64
CA GLY A 181 -31.50 14.77 12.43
C GLY A 181 -30.54 14.71 13.63
N LYS A 182 -29.57 13.80 13.63
CA LYS A 182 -28.54 13.64 14.66
C LYS A 182 -27.19 14.13 14.15
N VAL A 183 -26.31 14.52 15.07
CA VAL A 183 -24.93 14.94 14.78
C VAL A 183 -23.97 14.20 15.71
N ALA A 184 -22.77 13.90 15.21
CA ALA A 184 -21.67 13.33 15.98
C ALA A 184 -20.36 14.03 15.58
N ASP A 185 -19.52 14.33 16.57
CA ASP A 185 -18.25 15.03 16.34
C ASP A 185 -17.29 14.19 15.48
N PRO A 186 -16.59 14.81 14.50
CA PRO A 186 -15.63 14.09 13.67
C PRO A 186 -14.44 13.65 14.51
N LYS A 187 -13.95 12.43 14.27
CA LYS A 187 -12.79 11.85 14.96
C LYS A 187 -11.62 11.65 14.00
N GLU A 188 -11.93 11.23 12.77
CA GLU A 188 -10.95 10.93 11.73
C GLU A 188 -10.62 12.16 10.86
N PHE A 189 -11.51 13.17 10.84
CA PHE A 189 -11.36 14.40 10.07
C PHE A 189 -11.42 15.66 10.96
N SER A 190 -10.88 16.77 10.47
CA SER A 190 -10.95 18.07 11.18
C SER A 190 -12.33 18.72 11.12
N HIS A 191 -13.17 18.32 10.18
CA HIS A 191 -14.53 18.83 9.96
C HIS A 191 -15.47 17.68 9.59
N HIS A 192 -16.78 17.90 9.69
CA HIS A 192 -17.75 16.93 9.23
C HIS A 192 -17.62 16.73 7.71
N MET A 193 -17.46 15.47 7.30
CA MET A 193 -17.41 15.10 5.88
C MET A 193 -18.78 14.97 5.20
N PRO A 194 -19.85 14.47 5.86
CA PRO A 194 -21.15 14.34 5.18
C PRO A 194 -21.71 15.69 4.73
N PHE A 195 -22.03 15.79 3.43
CA PHE A 195 -22.70 16.95 2.79
C PHE A 195 -21.99 18.30 2.95
N ASN A 196 -20.67 18.28 3.15
CA ASN A 196 -19.79 19.44 3.22
C ASN A 196 -19.13 19.73 1.86
#